data_AF-A0A1V5G3A5-F1
#
_entry.id   AF-A0A1V5G3A5-F1
#
_cell.length_a   1.000
_cell.length_b   1.000
_cell.length_c   1.000
_cell.angle_alpha   90.00
_cell.angle_beta   90.00
_cell.angle_gamma   90.00
#
_symmetry.space_group_name_H-M   'P 1'
#
loop_
_entity.id
_entity.type
_entity.pdbx_description
1 polymer ?
#
loop_
_entity_poly.entity_id
_entity_poly.type
_entity_poly.pdbx_seq_one_letter_code
_entity_poly.pdbx_strand_id
1 'polypeptide(L)'
;MFKGFDCFKGDDTISLAGSIREAVAKFIAVNYTASRLVIHFYKDIGKKELQPIMQTLHTLGLNIPVIVVTINKTESKELLGFDTADAGNLMPYSGTIIKVGWTKYLLFNNTRYESTSKPAQKEYHFPVKIALSCTVDGMLDDMNLVEQLIDQVYQFSRMYWKSTNQQSLPVTIKYPEMVAEIYPYFQHDKLPDFGKENLWFL
;
A
#
# COMPACT_ATOMS: atom_id res chain seq x y z
N MET A 1 1.30 2.36 -13.98
CA MET A 1 2.12 3.47 -14.53
C MET A 1 1.88 4.70 -13.67
N PHE A 2 2.93 5.39 -13.25
CA PHE A 2 2.83 6.62 -12.43
C PHE A 2 2.21 7.77 -13.25
N LYS A 3 1.42 8.62 -12.61
CA LYS A 3 0.72 9.77 -13.25
C LYS A 3 1.02 11.11 -12.58
N GLY A 4 1.33 11.12 -11.30
CA GLY A 4 1.70 12.30 -10.54
C GLY A 4 1.37 12.16 -9.06
N PHE A 5 1.63 13.21 -8.28
CA PHE A 5 1.28 13.28 -6.85
C PHE A 5 1.10 14.74 -6.40
N ASP A 6 0.42 14.90 -5.27
CA ASP A 6 0.39 16.15 -4.51
C ASP A 6 0.97 15.93 -3.10
N CYS A 7 1.44 17.00 -2.47
CA CYS A 7 1.96 17.00 -1.10
C CYS A 7 1.12 17.92 -0.22
N PHE A 8 0.82 17.44 0.98
CA PHE A 8 0.04 18.15 1.99
C PHE A 8 0.74 18.07 3.33
N LYS A 9 0.46 19.04 4.20
CA LYS A 9 0.85 18.93 5.62
C LYS A 9 0.04 17.79 6.26
N GLY A 10 0.62 17.14 7.28
CA GLY A 10 0.01 15.96 7.90
C GLY A 10 -1.37 16.22 8.54
N ASP A 11 -1.67 17.47 8.88
CA ASP A 11 -2.93 17.94 9.45
C ASP A 11 -3.92 18.50 8.42
N ASP A 12 -3.52 18.66 7.15
CA ASP A 12 -4.38 19.19 6.09
C ASP A 12 -5.22 18.09 5.42
N THR A 13 -6.12 17.49 6.21
CA THR A 13 -7.02 16.44 5.74
C THR A 13 -8.05 16.94 4.72
N ILE A 14 -8.38 18.23 4.73
CA ILE A 14 -9.36 18.84 3.82
C ILE A 14 -8.79 18.87 2.40
N SER A 15 -7.57 19.40 2.22
CA SER A 15 -6.92 19.42 0.91
C SER A 15 -6.64 18.02 0.39
N LEU A 16 -6.28 17.08 1.27
CA LEU A 16 -6.12 15.66 0.92
C LEU A 16 -7.41 15.09 0.33
N ALA A 17 -8.56 15.27 1.00
CA ALA A 17 -9.86 14.80 0.50
C ALA A 17 -10.23 15.45 -0.83
N GLY A 18 -9.98 16.75 -0.96
CA GLY A 18 -10.20 17.52 -2.19
C GLY A 18 -9.40 16.96 -3.37
N SER A 19 -8.10 16.74 -3.19
CA SER A 19 -7.21 16.20 -4.24
C SER A 19 -7.62 14.79 -4.67
N ILE A 20 -8.01 13.92 -3.73
CA ILE A 20 -8.51 12.57 -4.08
C ILE A 20 -9.80 12.67 -4.91
N ARG A 21 -10.76 13.52 -4.51
CA ARG A 21 -12.00 13.73 -5.27
C ARG A 21 -11.73 14.26 -6.67
N GLU A 22 -10.81 15.22 -6.79
CA GLU A 22 -10.40 15.78 -8.07
C GLU A 22 -9.76 14.73 -8.97
N ALA A 23 -8.86 13.90 -8.43
CA ALA A 23 -8.21 12.82 -9.17
C ALA A 23 -9.23 11.80 -9.70
N VAL A 24 -10.23 11.42 -8.89
CA VAL A 24 -11.32 10.53 -9.31
C VAL A 24 -12.18 11.18 -10.38
N ALA A 25 -12.54 12.46 -10.23
CA ALA A 25 -13.32 13.19 -11.22
C ALA A 25 -12.59 13.28 -12.58
N LYS A 26 -11.29 13.60 -12.57
CA LYS A 26 -10.43 13.59 -13.77
C LYS A 26 -10.38 12.22 -14.42
N PHE A 27 -10.25 11.15 -13.63
CA PHE A 27 -10.25 9.78 -14.15
C PHE A 27 -11.59 9.44 -14.84
N ILE A 28 -12.72 9.76 -14.21
CA ILE A 28 -14.05 9.50 -14.78
C ILE A 28 -14.28 10.33 -16.04
N ALA A 29 -13.86 11.60 -16.06
CA ALA A 29 -14.01 12.46 -17.24
C ALA A 29 -13.29 11.88 -18.48
N VAL A 30 -12.18 11.18 -18.30
CA VAL A 30 -11.39 10.56 -19.39
C VAL A 30 -11.87 9.14 -19.72
N ASN A 31 -12.28 8.35 -18.72
CA ASN A 31 -12.54 6.92 -18.88
C ASN A 31 -14.05 6.57 -18.84
N TYR A 32 -14.92 7.57 -18.75
CA TYR A 32 -16.39 7.50 -18.64
C TYR A 32 -16.95 6.82 -17.38
N THR A 33 -16.21 5.91 -16.75
CA THR A 33 -16.66 5.19 -15.55
C THR A 33 -15.50 4.81 -14.63
N ALA A 34 -15.81 4.60 -13.36
CA ALA A 34 -14.94 4.00 -12.36
C ALA A 34 -15.76 3.02 -11.53
N SER A 35 -15.25 1.81 -11.30
CA SER A 35 -15.97 0.78 -10.54
C SER A 35 -15.64 0.79 -9.05
N ARG A 36 -14.44 1.25 -8.67
CA ARG A 36 -13.96 1.36 -7.29
C ARG A 36 -12.74 2.26 -7.20
N LEU A 37 -12.50 2.83 -6.02
CA LEU A 37 -11.25 3.49 -5.64
C LEU A 37 -10.50 2.59 -4.65
N VAL A 38 -9.23 2.28 -4.94
CA VAL A 38 -8.35 1.55 -4.01
C VAL A 38 -7.27 2.50 -3.51
N ILE A 39 -7.18 2.65 -2.19
CA ILE A 39 -6.22 3.54 -1.52
C ILE A 39 -5.26 2.69 -0.70
N HIS A 40 -3.99 2.70 -1.06
CA HIS A 40 -2.94 2.10 -0.23
C HIS A 40 -2.54 3.11 0.84
N PHE A 41 -2.84 2.80 2.09
CA PHE A 41 -2.54 3.65 3.22
C PHE A 41 -1.46 3.00 4.09
N TYR A 42 -0.39 3.74 4.40
CA TYR A 42 0.63 3.24 5.30
C TYR A 42 0.27 3.60 6.74
N LYS A 43 0.49 2.65 7.66
CA LYS A 43 0.35 2.91 9.09
C LYS A 43 1.52 2.29 9.85
N ASP A 44 2.26 3.14 10.55
CA ASP A 44 3.18 2.65 11.58
C ASP A 44 2.38 2.22 12.81
N ILE A 45 2.80 1.12 13.46
CA ILE A 45 2.19 0.66 14.70
C ILE A 45 2.31 1.76 15.76
N GLY A 46 1.19 2.18 16.33
CA GLY A 46 1.14 3.17 17.42
C GLY A 46 0.85 4.62 17.01
N LYS A 47 0.89 4.97 15.71
CA LYS A 47 0.58 6.34 15.26
C LYS A 47 -0.92 6.65 15.28
N LYS A 48 -1.44 7.01 16.46
CA LYS A 48 -2.83 7.47 16.64
C LYS A 48 -3.14 8.77 15.88
N GLU A 49 -2.10 9.59 15.62
CA GLU A 49 -2.18 10.81 14.81
C GLU A 49 -2.68 10.59 13.37
N LEU A 50 -2.61 9.36 12.86
CA LEU A 50 -3.09 9.01 11.51
C LEU A 50 -4.59 8.69 11.45
N GLN A 51 -5.29 8.67 12.59
CA GLN A 51 -6.73 8.38 12.65
C GLN A 51 -7.60 9.40 11.92
N PRO A 52 -7.36 10.73 12.01
CA PRO A 52 -8.12 11.72 11.25
C PRO A 52 -8.02 11.49 9.74
N ILE A 53 -6.82 11.18 9.24
CA ILE A 53 -6.60 10.85 7.83
C ILE A 53 -7.42 9.62 7.43
N MET A 54 -7.35 8.55 8.22
CA MET A 54 -8.16 7.35 7.97
C MET A 54 -9.66 7.65 7.90
N GLN A 55 -10.18 8.45 8.84
CA GLN A 55 -11.58 8.87 8.82
C GLN A 55 -11.91 9.65 7.54
N THR A 56 -11.05 10.59 7.14
CA THR A 56 -11.20 11.34 5.89
C THR A 56 -11.28 10.43 4.67
N LEU A 57 -10.43 9.40 4.58
CA LEU A 57 -10.45 8.44 3.48
C LEU A 57 -11.77 7.64 3.43
N HIS A 58 -12.37 7.36 4.59
CA HIS A 58 -13.67 6.71 4.69
C HIS A 58 -14.86 7.64 4.37
N THR A 59 -14.69 8.96 4.54
CA THR A 59 -15.75 9.96 4.33
C THR A 59 -15.54 10.79 3.07
N LEU A 60 -14.93 10.22 2.03
CA LEU A 60 -14.72 10.92 0.76
C LEU A 60 -16.02 11.27 0.03
N GLY A 61 -17.16 10.61 0.32
CA GLY A 61 -18.45 10.95 -0.29
C GLY A 61 -18.49 10.72 -1.80
N LEU A 62 -17.78 9.70 -2.28
CA LEU A 62 -17.77 9.30 -3.69
C LEU A 62 -18.90 8.31 -3.96
N ASN A 63 -19.45 8.34 -5.18
CA ASN A 63 -20.53 7.42 -5.62
C ASN A 63 -20.01 6.02 -6.03
N ILE A 64 -18.76 5.71 -5.71
CA ILE A 64 -18.11 4.43 -6.00
C ILE A 64 -17.54 3.86 -4.71
N PRO A 65 -17.43 2.52 -4.58
CA PRO A 65 -16.80 1.90 -3.43
C PRO A 65 -15.37 2.42 -3.23
N VAL A 66 -15.10 2.95 -2.04
CA VAL A 66 -13.74 3.29 -1.57
C VAL A 66 -13.24 2.15 -0.69
N ILE A 67 -12.14 1.54 -1.11
CA ILE A 67 -11.45 0.46 -0.42
C ILE A 67 -10.10 1.00 0.08
N VAL A 68 -9.88 0.93 1.39
CA VAL A 68 -8.60 1.31 1.99
C VAL A 68 -7.84 0.05 2.38
N VAL A 69 -6.68 -0.12 1.76
CA VAL A 69 -5.71 -1.18 2.03
C VAL A 69 -4.66 -0.62 2.96
N THR A 70 -4.79 -0.89 4.24
CA THR A 70 -3.82 -0.47 5.26
C THR A 70 -2.66 -1.45 5.28
N ILE A 71 -1.45 -0.95 5.06
CA ILE A 71 -0.21 -1.73 4.99
C ILE A 71 0.71 -1.31 6.14
N ASN A 72 1.07 -2.26 6.99
CA ASN A 72 1.98 -1.99 8.11
C ASN A 72 3.44 -2.11 7.66
N LYS A 73 4.23 -1.08 7.96
CA LYS A 73 5.64 -0.97 7.58
C LYS A 73 6.57 -1.88 8.40
N THR A 74 6.30 -1.99 9.69
CA THR A 74 7.07 -2.88 10.57
C THR A 74 6.65 -4.31 10.30
N GLU A 75 7.63 -5.11 9.87
CA GLU A 75 7.57 -6.57 9.91
C GLU A 75 6.89 -7.03 11.20
N SER A 76 5.80 -7.77 11.06
CA SER A 76 5.02 -8.25 12.20
C SER A 76 5.91 -9.15 13.06
N LYS A 77 6.39 -8.65 14.20
CA LYS A 77 7.06 -9.48 15.22
C LYS A 77 6.06 -10.26 16.09
N GLU A 78 4.77 -9.96 15.99
CA GLU A 78 3.71 -10.60 16.79
C GLU A 78 3.11 -11.84 16.14
N LEU A 79 2.96 -11.84 14.81
CA LEU A 79 2.38 -12.94 14.04
C LEU A 79 3.36 -13.36 12.95
N LEU A 80 3.85 -14.60 13.08
CA LEU A 80 4.73 -15.29 12.14
C LEU A 80 4.02 -16.50 11.56
N GLY A 81 4.36 -16.88 10.34
CA GLY A 81 3.94 -18.15 9.75
C GLY A 81 5.16 -18.96 9.37
N PHE A 82 5.10 -20.26 9.63
CA PHE A 82 6.18 -21.19 9.37
C PHE A 82 5.70 -22.28 8.41
N ASP A 83 6.45 -22.52 7.34
CA ASP A 83 6.23 -23.67 6.46
C ASP A 83 6.96 -24.89 7.04
N THR A 84 6.23 -25.77 7.72
CA THR A 84 6.80 -26.98 8.34
C THR A 84 7.28 -28.01 7.32
N ALA A 85 6.91 -27.89 6.05
CA ALA A 85 7.46 -28.73 4.99
C ALA A 85 8.87 -28.27 4.57
N ASP A 86 9.25 -27.03 4.87
CA ASP A 86 10.60 -26.49 4.67
C ASP A 86 11.49 -26.75 5.89
N ALA A 87 12.04 -27.96 5.99
CA ALA A 87 12.85 -28.39 7.13
C ALA A 87 14.11 -27.54 7.38
N GLY A 88 14.54 -26.70 6.42
CA GLY A 88 15.73 -25.86 6.53
C GLY A 88 15.43 -24.45 7.04
N ASN A 89 14.50 -23.73 6.40
CA ASN A 89 14.28 -22.31 6.67
C ASN A 89 12.89 -21.97 7.24
N LEU A 90 11.97 -22.93 7.25
CA LEU A 90 10.58 -22.77 7.70
C LEU A 90 9.85 -21.57 7.06
N MET A 91 10.25 -21.15 5.85
CA MET A 91 9.77 -19.90 5.25
C MET A 91 8.63 -20.18 4.27
N PRO A 92 7.43 -19.62 4.42
CA PRO A 92 6.37 -19.78 3.41
C PRO A 92 6.75 -19.22 2.03
N TYR A 93 6.16 -19.77 0.97
CA TYR A 93 6.38 -19.29 -0.40
C TYR A 93 5.94 -17.82 -0.56
N SER A 94 6.68 -17.10 -1.41
CA SER A 94 6.33 -15.75 -1.83
C SER A 94 4.93 -15.70 -2.44
N GLY A 95 4.13 -14.72 -2.06
CA GLY A 95 2.73 -14.58 -2.46
C GLY A 95 1.75 -15.36 -1.58
N THR A 96 2.21 -16.13 -0.59
CA THR A 96 1.31 -16.80 0.36
C THR A 96 0.50 -15.76 1.14
N ILE A 97 -0.82 -15.97 1.19
CA ILE A 97 -1.76 -15.12 1.93
C ILE A 97 -2.36 -15.95 3.08
N ILE A 98 -2.31 -15.41 4.30
CA ILE A 98 -2.94 -16.04 5.47
C ILE A 98 -3.92 -15.06 6.11
N LYS A 99 -5.18 -15.46 6.27
CA LYS A 99 -6.19 -14.71 7.01
C LYS A 99 -5.94 -14.88 8.52
N VAL A 100 -5.76 -13.76 9.23
CA VAL A 100 -5.48 -13.73 10.68
C VAL A 100 -6.56 -13.00 11.47
N GLY A 101 -7.61 -12.51 10.80
CA GLY A 101 -8.77 -11.87 11.41
C GLY A 101 -9.81 -11.51 10.35
N TRP A 102 -10.90 -10.86 10.76
CA TRP A 102 -12.06 -10.55 9.90
C TRP A 102 -11.66 -9.96 8.53
N THR A 103 -10.89 -8.86 8.55
CA THR A 103 -10.34 -8.20 7.36
C THR A 103 -8.82 -8.02 7.46
N LYS A 104 -8.15 -8.92 8.18
CA LYS A 104 -6.71 -8.83 8.46
C LYS A 104 -5.98 -10.03 7.87
N TYR A 105 -4.89 -9.76 7.17
CA TYR A 105 -4.14 -10.73 6.39
C TYR A 105 -2.64 -10.56 6.60
N LEU A 106 -1.90 -11.65 6.41
CA LEU A 106 -0.46 -11.68 6.26
C LEU A 106 -0.13 -12.02 4.81
N LEU A 107 0.73 -11.22 4.20
CA LEU A 107 1.30 -11.46 2.88
C LEU A 107 2.79 -11.80 3.05
N PHE A 108 3.19 -13.00 2.65
CA PHE A 108 4.59 -13.39 2.62
C PHE A 108 5.22 -12.85 1.33
N ASN A 109 5.96 -11.75 1.44
CA ASN A 109 6.55 -11.06 0.30
C ASN A 109 8.08 -11.20 0.27
N ASN A 110 8.52 -12.45 0.39
CA ASN A 110 9.93 -12.84 0.37
C ASN A 110 10.37 -13.23 -1.06
N THR A 111 11.54 -13.84 -1.17
CA THR A 111 12.18 -14.30 -2.42
C THR A 111 12.10 -15.82 -2.61
N ARG A 112 11.35 -16.55 -1.77
CA ARG A 112 11.17 -18.01 -1.90
C ARG A 112 10.06 -18.31 -2.90
N TYR A 113 10.42 -18.52 -4.15
CA TYR A 113 9.45 -18.77 -5.24
C TYR A 113 9.15 -20.25 -5.45
N GLU A 114 10.10 -21.10 -5.09
CA GLU A 114 10.07 -22.54 -5.36
C GLU A 114 10.92 -23.27 -4.33
N SER A 115 10.78 -24.59 -4.25
CA SER A 115 11.45 -25.42 -3.23
C SER A 115 12.98 -25.31 -3.24
N THR A 116 13.56 -25.00 -4.41
CA THR A 116 15.00 -24.81 -4.66
C THR A 116 15.50 -23.40 -4.38
N SER A 117 14.60 -22.45 -4.09
CA SER A 117 14.98 -21.07 -3.77
C SER A 117 15.89 -21.05 -2.54
N LYS A 118 16.93 -20.22 -2.57
CA LYS A 118 17.84 -19.99 -1.44
C LYS A 118 17.80 -18.52 -1.01
N PRO A 119 16.73 -18.07 -0.35
CA PRO A 119 16.62 -16.71 0.15
C PRO A 119 17.83 -16.35 1.02
N ALA A 120 18.44 -15.20 0.77
CA ALA A 120 19.53 -14.73 1.62
C ALA A 120 18.97 -14.35 3.00
N GLN A 121 19.80 -14.44 4.04
CA GLN A 121 19.42 -14.14 5.44
C GLN A 121 18.97 -12.68 5.67
N LYS A 122 19.11 -11.83 4.65
CA LYS A 122 18.73 -10.41 4.64
C LYS A 122 17.39 -10.15 3.93
N GLU A 123 16.75 -11.18 3.38
CA GLU A 123 15.58 -11.07 2.51
C GLU A 123 14.30 -11.28 3.33
N TYR A 124 13.73 -10.17 3.82
CA TYR A 124 12.34 -9.98 4.28
C TYR A 124 11.62 -11.25 4.75
N HIS A 125 12.11 -11.83 5.84
CA HIS A 125 11.60 -13.10 6.38
C HIS A 125 10.21 -12.95 7.00
N PHE A 126 9.81 -11.72 7.33
CA PHE A 126 8.57 -11.46 8.04
C PHE A 126 7.45 -11.03 7.08
N PRO A 127 6.22 -11.48 7.35
CA PRO A 127 5.09 -11.13 6.51
C PRO A 127 4.68 -9.66 6.65
N VAL A 128 4.16 -9.10 5.57
CA VAL A 128 3.50 -7.79 5.53
C VAL A 128 2.09 -7.96 6.07
N LYS A 129 1.74 -7.20 7.11
CA LYS A 129 0.39 -7.19 7.66
C LYS A 129 -0.49 -6.21 6.88
N ILE A 130 -1.61 -6.72 6.38
CA ILE A 130 -2.59 -5.98 5.58
C ILE A 130 -3.91 -5.97 6.34
N ALA A 131 -4.56 -4.81 6.41
CA ALA A 131 -5.93 -4.67 6.86
C ALA A 131 -6.78 -4.00 5.79
N LEU A 132 -7.93 -4.60 5.49
CA LEU A 132 -8.86 -4.12 4.48
C LEU A 132 -10.07 -3.46 5.13
N SER A 133 -10.57 -2.43 4.48
CA SER A 133 -11.80 -1.74 4.86
C SER A 133 -12.47 -1.18 3.61
N CYS A 134 -13.80 -1.16 3.60
CA CYS A 134 -14.59 -0.67 2.48
C CYS A 134 -15.70 0.23 3.00
N THR A 135 -16.11 1.20 2.19
CA THR A 135 -17.28 2.05 2.44
C THR A 135 -18.61 1.35 2.14
N VAL A 136 -18.57 0.21 1.44
CA VAL A 136 -19.72 -0.64 1.13
C VAL A 136 -19.64 -1.93 1.94
N ASP A 137 -20.62 -2.13 2.82
CA ASP A 137 -20.71 -3.32 3.67
C ASP A 137 -20.86 -4.60 2.83
N GLY A 138 -20.29 -5.69 3.33
CA GLY A 138 -20.31 -7.01 2.68
C GLY A 138 -19.43 -7.15 1.44
N MET A 139 -18.89 -6.05 0.88
CA MET A 139 -18.04 -6.13 -0.32
C MET A 139 -16.78 -6.96 -0.10
N LEU A 140 -16.20 -6.93 1.10
CA LEU A 140 -15.00 -7.68 1.47
C LEU A 140 -15.27 -9.14 1.88
N ASP A 141 -16.51 -9.60 1.79
CA ASP A 141 -16.86 -11.01 2.00
C ASP A 141 -16.53 -11.85 0.76
N ASP A 142 -16.41 -11.20 -0.42
CA ASP A 142 -15.90 -11.83 -1.63
C ASP A 142 -14.38 -12.04 -1.54
N MET A 143 -13.99 -13.30 -1.32
CA MET A 143 -12.57 -13.67 -1.23
C MET A 143 -11.81 -13.44 -2.55
N ASN A 144 -12.46 -13.50 -3.72
CA ASN A 144 -11.79 -13.19 -4.99
C ASN A 144 -11.39 -11.72 -5.04
N LEU A 145 -12.25 -10.82 -4.57
CA LEU A 145 -11.92 -9.40 -4.43
C LEU A 145 -10.75 -9.21 -3.46
N VAL A 146 -10.80 -9.86 -2.30
CA VAL A 146 -9.73 -9.77 -1.29
C VAL A 146 -8.38 -10.22 -1.85
N GLU A 147 -8.35 -11.36 -2.55
CA GLU A 147 -7.13 -11.86 -3.18
C GLU A 147 -6.61 -10.91 -4.26
N GLN A 148 -7.47 -10.33 -5.10
CA GLN A 148 -7.07 -9.32 -6.08
C GLN A 148 -6.45 -8.07 -5.44
N LEU A 149 -7.01 -7.61 -4.31
CA LEU A 149 -6.49 -6.44 -3.60
C LEU A 149 -5.10 -6.73 -2.99
N ILE A 150 -4.91 -7.92 -2.43
CA ILE A 150 -3.64 -8.32 -1.83
C ILE A 150 -2.59 -8.63 -2.93
N ASP A 151 -3.00 -9.25 -4.03
CA ASP A 151 -2.13 -9.44 -5.19
C ASP A 151 -1.69 -8.10 -5.77
N GLN A 152 -2.56 -7.08 -5.82
CA GLN A 152 -2.12 -5.73 -6.22
C GLN A 152 -1.00 -5.18 -5.33
N VAL A 153 -1.04 -5.40 -4.02
CA VAL A 153 0.06 -5.04 -3.09
C VAL A 153 1.34 -5.81 -3.45
N TYR A 154 1.22 -7.11 -3.70
CA TYR A 154 2.34 -7.97 -4.09
C TYR A 154 2.96 -7.57 -5.43
N GLN A 155 2.16 -7.30 -6.46
CA GLN A 155 2.66 -6.83 -7.76
C GLN A 155 3.35 -5.48 -7.63
N PHE A 156 2.77 -4.54 -6.87
CA PHE A 156 3.36 -3.22 -6.69
C PHE A 156 4.65 -3.21 -5.87
N SER A 157 4.96 -4.24 -5.07
CA SER A 157 6.26 -4.35 -4.40
C SER A 157 7.40 -4.74 -5.35
N ARG A 158 7.05 -5.28 -6.52
CA ARG A 158 7.99 -5.67 -7.58
C ARG A 158 8.24 -4.55 -8.60
N MET A 159 7.41 -3.51 -8.59
CA MET A 159 7.51 -2.39 -9.54
C MET A 159 8.49 -1.29 -9.11
N TYR A 160 9.49 -1.63 -8.28
CA TYR A 160 10.42 -0.66 -7.70
C TYR A 160 11.54 -0.29 -8.67
N TRP A 161 11.59 0.98 -9.08
CA TRP A 161 12.52 1.44 -10.12
C TRP A 161 13.86 1.98 -9.60
N LYS A 162 14.02 2.18 -8.30
CA LYS A 162 15.29 2.66 -7.70
C LYS A 162 16.36 1.57 -7.61
N SER A 163 15.97 0.30 -7.55
CA SER A 163 16.90 -0.82 -7.45
C SER A 163 16.31 -2.07 -8.07
N THR A 164 17.18 -2.96 -8.55
CA THR A 164 16.83 -4.32 -8.99
C THR A 164 16.53 -5.27 -7.81
N ASN A 165 16.90 -4.90 -6.59
CA ASN A 165 16.61 -5.70 -5.40
C ASN A 165 15.15 -5.57 -5.00
N GLN A 166 14.48 -6.72 -4.85
CA GLN A 166 13.08 -6.79 -4.44
C GLN A 166 12.86 -6.02 -3.13
N GLN A 167 11.73 -5.33 -3.04
CA GLN A 167 11.27 -4.67 -1.81
C GLN A 167 10.07 -5.43 -1.26
N SER A 168 9.92 -5.46 0.07
CA SER A 168 8.77 -6.06 0.73
C SER A 168 7.52 -5.18 0.68
N LEU A 169 7.67 -3.87 0.51
CA LEU A 169 6.57 -2.91 0.49
C LEU A 169 6.29 -2.40 -0.93
N PRO A 170 5.01 -2.11 -1.27
CA PRO A 170 4.65 -1.63 -2.61
C PRO A 170 5.14 -0.22 -2.88
N VAL A 171 5.39 0.09 -4.15
CA VAL A 171 5.78 1.44 -4.60
C VAL A 171 4.77 2.52 -4.24
N THR A 172 3.49 2.17 -4.13
CA THR A 172 2.41 3.07 -3.68
C THR A 172 2.59 3.55 -2.24
N ILE A 173 3.45 2.90 -1.45
CA ILE A 173 3.85 3.34 -0.11
C ILE A 173 5.28 3.90 -0.14
N LYS A 174 6.21 3.19 -0.79
CA LYS A 174 7.63 3.58 -0.83
C LYS A 174 7.89 4.92 -1.51
N TYR A 175 7.19 5.23 -2.59
CA TYR A 175 7.40 6.50 -3.30
C TYR A 175 6.88 7.70 -2.49
N PRO A 176 5.66 7.68 -1.94
CA PRO A 176 5.23 8.73 -1.00
C PRO A 176 6.14 8.87 0.22
N GLU A 177 6.70 7.77 0.75
CA GLU A 177 7.67 7.79 1.86
C GLU A 177 8.93 8.60 1.48
N MET A 178 9.55 8.30 0.33
CA MET A 178 10.72 9.04 -0.15
C MET A 178 10.43 10.52 -0.38
N VAL A 179 9.27 10.83 -0.99
CA VAL A 179 8.82 12.21 -1.17
C VAL A 179 8.68 12.91 0.17
N ALA A 180 8.04 12.28 1.16
CA ALA A 180 7.85 12.85 2.48
C ALA A 180 9.17 13.05 3.26
N GLU A 181 10.21 12.26 2.97
CA GLU A 181 11.55 12.46 3.52
C GLU A 181 12.29 13.66 2.89
N ILE A 182 12.09 13.92 1.59
CA ILE A 182 12.83 14.96 0.87
C ILE A 182 12.09 16.31 0.85
N TYR A 183 10.78 16.30 0.64
CA TYR A 183 9.94 17.49 0.47
C TYR A 183 10.11 18.54 1.59
N PRO A 184 10.24 18.18 2.88
CA PRO A 184 10.44 19.15 3.95
C PRO A 184 11.71 20.01 3.83
N TYR A 185 12.70 19.58 3.03
CA TYR A 185 13.93 20.33 2.79
C TYR A 185 13.80 21.35 1.66
N PHE A 186 12.67 21.38 0.93
CA PHE A 186 12.45 22.36 -0.12
C PHE A 186 12.06 23.71 0.50
N GLN A 187 12.62 24.80 -0.04
CA GLN A 187 12.38 26.15 0.48
C GLN A 187 11.02 26.73 0.08
N HIS A 188 10.35 26.12 -0.90
CA HIS A 188 9.06 26.58 -1.42
C HIS A 188 7.94 25.67 -0.93
N ASP A 189 6.83 26.27 -0.51
CA ASP A 189 5.65 25.56 0.02
C ASP A 189 4.89 24.71 -1.01
N LYS A 190 5.28 24.80 -2.30
CA LYS A 190 4.62 24.09 -3.41
C LYS A 190 5.64 23.52 -4.38
N LEU A 191 5.46 22.25 -4.75
CA LEU A 191 6.11 21.65 -5.91
C LEU A 191 5.62 22.32 -7.21
N PRO A 192 6.54 22.69 -8.13
CA PRO A 192 6.14 23.08 -9.49
C PRO A 192 5.50 21.88 -10.21
N ASP A 193 4.65 22.15 -11.21
CA ASP A 193 3.91 21.10 -11.93
C ASP A 193 4.85 20.03 -12.52
N PHE A 194 5.99 20.45 -13.08
CA PHE A 194 7.03 19.53 -13.53
C PHE A 194 7.51 18.58 -12.42
N GLY A 195 7.64 19.05 -11.18
CA GLY A 195 8.05 18.24 -10.04
C GLY A 195 6.98 17.23 -9.59
N LYS A 196 5.70 17.49 -9.86
CA LYS A 196 4.59 16.60 -9.50
C LYS A 196 4.44 15.42 -10.46
N GLU A 197 4.88 15.57 -11.70
CA GLU A 197 4.75 14.56 -12.76
C GLU A 197 6.03 13.75 -13.00
N ASN A 198 7.10 14.02 -12.24
CA ASN A 198 8.39 13.36 -12.38
C ASN A 198 8.83 12.63 -11.09
N LEU A 199 9.65 11.60 -11.28
CA LEU A 199 10.13 10.70 -10.22
C LEU A 199 11.52 11.13 -9.69
N TRP A 200 11.69 12.42 -9.37
CA TRP A 200 12.98 12.99 -8.93
C TRP A 200 13.48 12.45 -7.57
N PHE A 201 12.61 11.77 -6.82
CA PHE A 201 12.87 11.20 -5.50
C PHE A 201 13.43 9.76 -5.54
N LEU A 202 13.52 9.16 -6.73
CA LEU A 202 14.13 7.83 -6.90
C LEU A 202 15.64 7.89 -6.64
#